data_AF-A0A7Y6PSU0-F1
#
_entry.id   AF-A0A7Y6PSU0-F1
#
_cell.length_a   1.000
_cell.length_b   1.000
_cell.length_c   1.000
_cell.angle_alpha   90.00
_cell.angle_beta   90.00
_cell.angle_gamma   90.00
#
_symmetry.space_group_name_H-M   'P 1'
#
loop_
_entity.id
_entity.type
_entity.pdbx_description
1 polymer ?
#
loop_
_entity_poly.entity_id
_entity_poly.type
_entity_poly.pdbx_seq_one_letter_code
_entity_poly.pdbx_strand_id
1 'polypeptide(L)'
;MIRALASPLVVGAALVLAACDPPPLTVRYSLTDGDSQVCFNDASGMRATSCEDMTMYCPAVLSLRIVPPGDPTVPYASVCKRLQGAHDTLCAISRVDLPQPTVPVPEQVLEVQMAIFPESVVPLDPETGELVCPPVEFAATNLPVAALPGCTDEDPGTCPRVPAIGGRAYYYPGDTETVVKLGCTDFDLQLRTAACAGENSIPVKATVKDFDTTLSVDQAIANRLTVSIGEPTPLGTEYALFPQDTRELTRTAAAVPSWAGTIDFELQSTKCIVVLEDGAQSTSTLQCANVDPVRDAIEIGMTGVRLSKSTLTQILAAINQSSFPDTGLTIGIVLDTSDDPAGGLKVTATPPAGVAMAPTVQYLAADRMSANDLQTSTNGIFIVQTAPYGTLFSAQDANPVLGGNVQGKVTIVILRQHPPASG
;
A
#
# COMPACT_ATOMS: atom_id res chain seq x y z
N MET A 1 8.01 -12.57 51.21
CA MET A 1 8.78 -11.88 50.15
C MET A 1 7.90 -11.79 48.91
N ILE A 2 7.13 -10.72 48.78
CA ILE A 2 6.37 -10.42 47.56
C ILE A 2 7.31 -9.57 46.71
N ARG A 3 7.86 -10.15 45.63
CA ARG A 3 8.63 -9.40 44.63
C ARG A 3 7.62 -8.57 43.84
N ALA A 4 7.61 -7.26 44.05
CA ALA A 4 7.02 -6.33 43.10
C ALA A 4 7.85 -6.41 41.81
N LEU A 5 7.27 -7.01 40.76
CA LEU A 5 7.80 -6.93 39.42
C LEU A 5 7.55 -5.50 38.95
N ALA A 6 8.62 -4.73 38.75
CA ALA A 6 8.56 -3.47 38.06
C ALA A 6 8.18 -3.77 36.60
N SER A 7 6.94 -3.43 36.22
CA SER A 7 6.51 -3.49 34.83
C SER A 7 7.35 -2.53 33.99
N PRO A 8 7.87 -2.94 32.82
CA PRO A 8 8.59 -2.05 31.94
C PRO A 8 7.64 -0.95 31.45
N LEU A 9 8.06 0.30 31.63
CA LEU A 9 7.40 1.48 31.09
C LEU A 9 7.60 1.42 29.56
N VAL A 10 6.58 0.95 28.83
CA VAL A 10 6.64 0.84 27.36
C VAL A 10 6.49 2.24 26.77
N VAL A 11 7.52 2.66 26.04
CA VAL A 11 7.72 4.02 25.55
C VAL A 11 6.76 4.31 24.40
N GLY A 12 5.70 5.07 24.67
CA GLY A 12 4.80 5.61 23.63
C GLY A 12 5.45 6.76 22.85
N ALA A 13 4.98 6.96 21.62
CA ALA A 13 5.34 8.11 20.78
C ALA A 13 5.01 9.45 21.46
N ALA A 14 5.84 10.46 21.22
CA ALA A 14 5.72 11.79 21.79
C ALA A 14 5.24 12.78 20.74
N LEU A 15 4.13 13.47 21.01
CA LEU A 15 3.63 14.59 20.22
C LEU A 15 3.96 15.90 20.93
N VAL A 16 4.76 16.76 20.31
CA VAL A 16 5.29 18.00 20.93
C VAL A 16 4.59 19.22 20.35
N LEU A 17 3.91 20.00 21.20
CA LEU A 17 3.39 21.33 20.84
C LEU A 17 4.44 22.38 21.18
N ALA A 18 4.98 23.06 20.15
CA ALA A 18 5.96 24.13 20.33
C ALA A 18 5.26 25.44 20.74
N ALA A 19 4.93 25.60 22.02
CA ALA A 19 4.58 26.91 22.58
C ALA A 19 5.85 27.73 22.84
N CYS A 20 5.78 29.06 22.70
CA CYS A 20 6.91 29.98 22.80
C CYS A 20 7.48 30.20 24.23
N ASP A 21 7.12 29.38 25.22
CA ASP A 21 7.82 29.31 26.52
C ASP A 21 7.79 27.87 27.11
N PRO A 22 8.86 27.43 27.80
CA PRO A 22 9.08 26.02 28.16
C PRO A 22 8.39 25.58 29.47
N PRO A 23 8.06 24.27 29.58
CA PRO A 23 8.28 23.20 28.59
C PRO A 23 7.10 23.00 27.62
N PRO A 24 7.37 22.52 26.39
CA PRO A 24 6.32 22.18 25.42
C PRO A 24 5.44 21.03 25.93
N LEU A 25 4.12 21.17 25.77
CA LEU A 25 3.16 20.12 26.10
C LEU A 25 3.44 18.89 25.23
N THR A 26 3.88 17.79 25.86
CA THR A 26 4.07 16.50 25.21
C THR A 26 2.93 15.57 25.53
N VAL A 27 2.17 15.15 24.52
CA VAL A 27 1.11 14.14 24.68
C VAL A 27 1.68 12.77 24.34
N ARG A 28 1.49 11.82 25.25
CA ARG A 28 1.76 10.39 25.05
C ARG A 28 0.46 9.61 25.26
N TYR A 29 0.43 8.38 24.77
CA TYR A 29 -0.65 7.45 25.07
C TYR A 29 -0.12 6.09 25.52
N SER A 30 -0.96 5.35 26.24
CA SER A 30 -0.73 3.94 26.54
C SER A 30 -2.07 3.23 26.65
N LEU A 31 -2.10 1.92 26.44
CA LEU A 31 -3.31 1.13 26.67
C LEU A 31 -3.64 1.09 28.17
N THR A 32 -4.93 1.06 28.50
CA THR A 32 -5.39 0.93 29.89
C THR A 32 -4.91 -0.39 30.49
N ASP A 33 -4.48 -0.33 31.76
CA ASP A 33 -4.10 -1.47 32.61
C ASP A 33 -5.24 -1.92 33.55
N GLY A 34 -6.35 -1.17 33.60
CA GLY A 34 -7.56 -1.54 34.35
C GLY A 34 -8.39 -2.63 33.68
N ASP A 35 -9.32 -3.24 34.43
CA ASP A 35 -10.18 -4.34 33.95
C ASP A 35 -11.38 -3.85 33.10
N SER A 36 -11.65 -2.54 33.09
CA SER A 36 -12.69 -1.93 32.26
C SER A 36 -12.14 -1.59 30.88
N GLN A 37 -12.88 -1.95 29.83
CA GLN A 37 -12.56 -1.60 28.43
C GLN A 37 -11.13 -2.04 28.03
N VAL A 38 -10.79 -3.27 28.41
CA VAL A 38 -9.52 -3.90 28.07
C VAL A 38 -9.44 -4.08 26.56
N CYS A 39 -8.29 -3.73 25.99
CA CYS A 39 -7.96 -4.03 24.60
C CYS A 39 -7.28 -5.39 24.49
N PHE A 40 -7.64 -6.18 23.48
CA PHE A 40 -7.10 -7.53 23.24
C PHE A 40 -6.40 -7.58 21.89
N ASN A 41 -5.35 -8.40 21.80
CA ASN A 41 -4.62 -8.61 20.56
C ASN A 41 -5.32 -9.63 19.66
N ASP A 42 -5.07 -9.48 18.36
CA ASP A 42 -5.75 -10.22 17.32
C ASP A 42 -5.32 -11.68 17.22
N ALA A 43 -4.03 -11.93 17.40
CA ALA A 43 -3.43 -13.24 17.14
C ALA A 43 -3.68 -14.27 18.26
N SER A 44 -3.86 -13.79 19.50
CA SER A 44 -3.84 -14.63 20.70
C SER A 44 -5.04 -14.43 21.62
N GLY A 45 -5.82 -13.36 21.43
CA GLY A 45 -6.89 -12.98 22.36
C GLY A 45 -6.38 -12.60 23.75
N MET A 46 -5.07 -12.42 23.90
CA MET A 46 -4.47 -11.91 25.14
C MET A 46 -4.63 -10.39 25.20
N ARG A 47 -4.55 -9.83 26.41
CA ARG A 47 -4.52 -8.38 26.61
C ARG A 47 -3.42 -7.74 25.77
N ALA A 48 -3.78 -6.75 24.97
CA ALA A 48 -2.83 -5.95 24.22
C ALA A 48 -1.95 -5.14 25.19
N THR A 49 -0.65 -5.17 24.97
CA THR A 49 0.35 -4.52 25.84
C THR A 49 1.09 -3.38 25.14
N SER A 50 1.02 -3.36 23.81
CA SER A 50 1.66 -2.37 22.95
C SER A 50 0.69 -1.89 21.88
N CYS A 51 1.05 -0.81 21.19
CA CYS A 51 0.28 -0.34 20.05
C CYS A 51 0.35 -1.31 18.86
N GLU A 52 1.41 -2.13 18.76
CA GLU A 52 1.62 -3.12 17.70
C GLU A 52 0.67 -4.31 17.83
N ASP A 53 0.20 -4.59 19.05
CA ASP A 53 -0.77 -5.66 19.34
C ASP A 53 -2.17 -5.37 18.75
N MET A 54 -2.43 -4.12 18.36
CA MET A 54 -3.75 -3.60 18.02
C MET A 54 -3.84 -3.32 16.53
N THR A 55 -4.22 -4.32 15.73
CA THR A 55 -4.37 -4.15 14.28
C THR A 55 -5.73 -3.56 13.96
N MET A 56 -5.78 -2.50 13.14
CA MET A 56 -7.02 -1.94 12.62
C MET A 56 -7.25 -2.44 11.19
N TYR A 57 -8.43 -2.98 10.90
CA TYR A 57 -8.82 -3.44 9.57
C TYR A 57 -9.70 -2.43 8.82
N CYS A 58 -10.40 -1.55 9.55
CA CYS A 58 -11.15 -0.43 8.98
C CYS A 58 -10.27 0.83 8.94
N PRO A 59 -10.46 1.75 7.97
CA PRO A 59 -9.89 3.08 8.02
C PRO A 59 -10.36 3.77 9.30
N ALA A 60 -9.43 4.41 9.98
CA ALA A 60 -9.65 4.97 11.30
C ALA A 60 -9.27 6.44 11.31
N VAL A 61 -10.03 7.22 12.07
CA VAL A 61 -9.82 8.66 12.24
C VAL A 61 -9.47 8.93 13.68
N LEU A 62 -8.33 9.58 13.91
CA LEU A 62 -7.91 10.08 15.20
C LEU A 62 -8.57 11.43 15.47
N SER A 63 -9.29 11.49 16.58
CA SER A 63 -9.73 12.71 17.25
C SER A 63 -8.79 13.00 18.42
N LEU A 64 -8.08 14.14 18.38
CA LEU A 64 -7.32 14.64 19.53
C LEU A 64 -7.75 16.06 19.84
N ARG A 65 -8.19 16.30 21.07
CA ARG A 65 -8.67 17.61 21.52
C ARG A 65 -7.99 18.01 22.82
N ILE A 66 -7.57 19.26 22.92
CA ILE A 66 -7.05 19.87 24.14
C ILE A 66 -8.00 20.99 24.52
N VAL A 67 -8.73 20.80 25.62
CA VAL A 67 -9.83 21.68 26.03
C VAL A 67 -9.67 22.12 27.48
N PRO A 68 -10.28 23.24 27.90
CA PRO A 68 -10.39 23.55 29.32
C PRO A 68 -11.41 22.60 29.98
N PRO A 69 -11.14 22.04 31.18
CA PRO A 69 -12.00 21.03 31.83
C PRO A 69 -13.45 21.48 32.09
N GLY A 70 -13.67 22.80 32.22
CA GLY A 70 -15.00 23.37 32.47
C GLY A 70 -15.77 23.80 31.23
N ASP A 71 -15.13 23.83 30.05
CA ASP A 71 -15.75 24.28 28.80
C ASP A 71 -15.16 23.53 27.59
N PRO A 72 -15.68 22.32 27.28
CA PRO A 72 -15.17 21.52 26.17
C PRO A 72 -15.54 22.08 24.78
N THR A 73 -16.22 23.23 24.70
CA THR A 73 -16.70 23.78 23.41
C THR A 73 -15.65 24.57 22.65
N VAL A 74 -14.60 25.06 23.34
CA VAL A 74 -13.54 25.88 22.74
C VAL A 74 -12.18 25.19 22.91
N PRO A 75 -11.80 24.27 22.00
CA PRO A 75 -10.50 23.61 22.08
C PRO A 75 -9.34 24.57 21.77
N TYR A 76 -8.25 24.47 22.54
CA TYR A 76 -6.96 25.10 22.25
C TYR A 76 -6.27 24.44 21.06
N ALA A 77 -6.48 23.12 20.91
CA ALA A 77 -6.05 22.34 19.76
C ALA A 77 -7.12 21.27 19.48
N SER A 78 -7.43 21.06 18.21
CA SER A 78 -8.34 20.01 17.76
C SER A 78 -7.81 19.40 16.47
N VAL A 79 -7.74 18.08 16.44
CA VAL A 79 -7.32 17.29 15.27
C VAL A 79 -8.37 16.26 15.00
N CYS A 80 -8.80 16.19 13.74
CA CYS A 80 -9.58 15.09 13.21
C CYS A 80 -8.94 14.64 11.90
N LYS A 81 -8.11 13.59 11.96
CA LYS A 81 -7.32 13.15 10.81
C LYS A 81 -7.35 11.64 10.66
N ARG A 82 -7.35 11.17 9.41
CA ARG A 82 -7.14 9.76 9.09
C ARG A 82 -5.79 9.30 9.64
N LEU A 83 -5.77 8.12 10.24
CA LEU A 83 -4.54 7.38 10.49
C LEU A 83 -4.04 6.84 9.13
N GLN A 84 -2.73 6.98 8.87
CA GLN A 84 -2.12 6.58 7.60
C GLN A 84 -0.95 5.61 7.81
N GLY A 85 -0.96 4.52 7.04
CA GLY A 85 0.12 3.55 6.98
C GLY A 85 -0.31 2.19 6.42
N ALA A 86 0.63 1.43 5.87
CA ALA A 86 0.37 0.04 5.54
C ALA A 86 0.27 -0.78 6.85
N HIS A 87 -0.83 -1.53 7.02
CA HIS A 87 -1.13 -2.36 8.19
C HIS A 87 -1.27 -1.58 9.50
N ASP A 88 -2.14 -0.56 9.51
CA ASP A 88 -2.29 0.39 10.61
C ASP A 88 -2.62 -0.28 11.95
N THR A 89 -1.55 -0.54 12.71
CA THR A 89 -1.66 -0.79 14.13
C THR A 89 -1.98 0.52 14.85
N LEU A 90 -2.34 0.47 16.12
CA LEU A 90 -2.55 1.67 16.93
C LEU A 90 -1.30 2.60 16.96
N CYS A 91 -0.13 2.10 16.56
CA CYS A 91 1.09 2.90 16.46
C CYS A 91 0.98 4.03 15.44
N ALA A 92 0.05 3.95 14.48
CA ALA A 92 -0.19 5.00 13.49
C ALA A 92 -0.52 6.38 14.11
N ILE A 93 -1.02 6.43 15.35
CA ILE A 93 -1.24 7.68 16.10
C ILE A 93 0.03 8.55 16.13
N SER A 94 1.21 7.92 16.21
CA SER A 94 2.50 8.61 16.29
C SER A 94 2.82 9.47 15.07
N ARG A 95 2.15 9.23 13.95
CA ARG A 95 2.37 9.91 12.67
C ARG A 95 1.44 11.10 12.45
N VAL A 96 0.50 11.35 13.37
CA VAL A 96 -0.43 12.46 13.24
C VAL A 96 0.18 13.71 13.84
N ASP A 97 0.52 14.69 12.99
CA ASP A 97 1.00 15.99 13.46
C ASP A 97 -0.10 16.79 14.15
N LEU A 98 0.20 17.33 15.33
CA LEU A 98 -0.65 18.32 15.99
C LEU A 98 -0.50 19.67 15.30
N PRO A 99 -1.62 20.36 15.00
CA PRO A 99 -1.56 21.74 14.57
C PRO A 99 -0.97 22.59 15.70
N GLN A 100 -0.28 23.66 15.31
CA GLN A 100 0.12 24.67 16.28
C GLN A 100 -1.14 25.21 16.98
N PRO A 101 -1.09 25.46 18.31
CA PRO A 101 -2.21 26.04 19.02
C PRO A 101 -2.63 27.35 18.36
N THR A 102 -3.92 27.51 18.08
CA THR A 102 -4.45 28.77 17.52
C THR A 102 -4.43 29.90 18.54
N VAL A 103 -4.37 29.54 19.83
CA VAL A 103 -4.26 30.44 20.98
C VAL A 103 -3.15 29.92 21.88
N PRO A 104 -2.31 30.78 22.50
CA PRO A 104 -1.33 30.34 23.49
C PRO A 104 -1.97 29.45 24.54
N VAL A 105 -1.36 28.29 24.78
CA VAL A 105 -1.82 27.33 25.77
C VAL A 105 -1.68 27.99 27.15
N PRO A 106 -2.77 28.27 27.87
CA PRO A 106 -2.70 28.97 29.14
C PRO A 106 -2.05 28.11 30.22
N GLU A 107 -1.43 28.75 31.21
CA GLU A 107 -0.94 28.12 32.45
C GLU A 107 -2.10 27.71 33.37
N GLN A 108 -2.95 26.80 32.89
CA GLN A 108 -4.06 26.22 33.64
C GLN A 108 -4.15 24.72 33.41
N VAL A 109 -5.00 24.05 34.18
CA VAL A 109 -5.30 22.63 33.96
C VAL A 109 -6.04 22.47 32.64
N LEU A 110 -5.58 21.55 31.80
CA LEU A 110 -6.18 21.24 30.51
C LEU A 110 -6.59 19.77 30.46
N GLU A 111 -7.69 19.48 29.78
CA GLU A 111 -8.10 18.11 29.48
C GLU A 111 -7.64 17.73 28.08
N VAL A 112 -6.87 16.64 28.01
CA VAL A 112 -6.41 16.04 26.76
C VAL A 112 -7.30 14.83 26.47
N GLN A 113 -8.05 14.91 25.39
CA GLN A 113 -8.98 13.87 24.94
C GLN A 113 -8.42 13.21 23.68
N MET A 114 -8.38 11.88 23.66
CA MET A 114 -8.02 11.10 22.48
C MET A 114 -9.11 10.08 22.20
N ALA A 115 -9.48 9.94 20.94
CA ALA A 115 -10.47 8.98 20.50
C ALA A 115 -10.19 8.55 19.05
N ILE A 116 -10.54 7.32 18.73
CA ILE A 116 -10.39 6.74 17.41
C ILE A 116 -11.75 6.21 16.98
N PHE A 117 -12.18 6.67 15.81
CA PHE A 117 -13.44 6.29 15.20
C PHE A 117 -13.18 5.52 13.91
N PRO A 118 -14.07 4.58 13.55
CA PRO A 118 -14.18 4.15 12.16
C PRO A 118 -14.44 5.36 11.27
N GLU A 119 -13.74 5.47 10.14
CA GLU A 119 -13.94 6.59 9.23
C GLU A 119 -15.37 6.69 8.71
N SER A 120 -16.03 5.55 8.49
CA SER A 120 -17.43 5.46 8.03
C SER A 120 -18.41 6.18 8.95
N VAL A 121 -18.06 6.37 10.22
CA VAL A 121 -18.86 7.08 11.22
C VAL A 121 -18.30 8.48 11.55
N VAL A 122 -17.41 9.03 10.73
CA VAL A 122 -16.98 10.43 10.87
C VAL A 122 -17.55 11.25 9.72
N PRO A 123 -18.42 12.25 9.99
CA PRO A 123 -18.96 13.09 8.95
C PRO A 123 -17.87 13.97 8.30
N LEU A 124 -18.08 14.31 7.04
CA LEU A 124 -17.31 15.35 6.36
C LEU A 124 -18.03 16.69 6.52
N ASP A 125 -17.25 17.74 6.77
CA ASP A 125 -17.73 19.11 6.70
C ASP A 125 -18.15 19.42 5.25
N PRO A 126 -19.38 19.89 5.00
CA PRO A 126 -19.90 20.04 3.65
C PRO A 126 -19.25 21.19 2.86
N GLU A 127 -18.58 22.14 3.53
CA GLU A 127 -17.95 23.29 2.87
C GLU A 127 -16.49 23.01 2.53
N THR A 128 -15.77 22.37 3.45
CA THR A 128 -14.32 22.12 3.34
C THR A 128 -14.00 20.72 2.84
N GLY A 129 -14.92 19.76 3.02
CA GLY A 129 -14.66 18.34 2.76
C GLY A 129 -13.72 17.70 3.79
N GLU A 130 -13.41 18.37 4.90
CA GLU A 130 -12.56 17.84 5.97
C GLU A 130 -13.36 16.96 6.95
N LEU A 131 -12.69 16.02 7.62
CA LEU A 131 -13.33 15.16 8.63
C LEU A 131 -13.67 15.97 9.89
N VAL A 132 -14.88 15.79 10.41
CA VAL A 132 -15.35 16.42 11.65
C VAL A 132 -15.64 15.37 12.71
N CYS A 133 -14.71 15.24 13.65
CA CYS A 133 -14.80 14.23 14.70
C CYS A 133 -15.87 14.62 15.73
N PRO A 134 -16.79 13.71 16.09
CA PRO A 134 -17.81 14.00 17.08
C PRO A 134 -17.19 14.16 18.48
N PRO A 135 -17.84 14.91 19.38
CA PRO A 135 -17.43 14.98 20.78
C PRO A 135 -17.57 13.62 21.45
N VAL A 136 -16.69 13.33 22.42
CA VAL A 136 -16.68 12.08 23.17
C VAL A 136 -17.02 12.33 24.62
N GLU A 137 -17.95 11.54 25.16
CA GLU A 137 -18.24 11.51 26.59
C GLU A 137 -17.30 10.53 27.31
N PHE A 138 -16.71 10.98 28.41
CA PHE A 138 -15.80 10.18 29.22
C PHE A 138 -16.35 9.97 30.63
N ALA A 139 -16.29 8.72 31.09
CA ALA A 139 -16.67 8.34 32.45
C ALA A 139 -15.66 8.87 33.49
N ALA A 140 -15.99 8.68 34.77
CA ALA A 140 -15.09 8.99 35.89
C ALA A 140 -13.79 8.17 35.85
N THR A 141 -13.77 7.04 35.13
CA THR A 141 -12.57 6.22 34.88
C THR A 141 -11.63 6.83 33.84
N ASN A 142 -11.98 7.99 33.28
CA ASN A 142 -11.28 8.63 32.16
C ASN A 142 -11.30 7.84 30.85
N LEU A 143 -12.19 6.86 30.73
CA LEU A 143 -12.41 6.09 29.52
C LEU A 143 -13.76 6.45 28.89
N PRO A 144 -13.97 6.23 27.58
CA PRO A 144 -15.21 6.63 26.91
C PRO A 144 -16.42 5.90 27.48
N VAL A 145 -17.57 6.57 27.51
CA VAL A 145 -18.84 5.93 27.87
C VAL A 145 -19.26 5.02 26.72
N ALA A 146 -19.51 3.74 27.01
CA ALA A 146 -19.99 2.79 26.00
C ALA A 146 -21.42 3.13 25.54
N ALA A 147 -21.77 2.73 24.32
CA ALA A 147 -23.09 2.99 23.77
C ALA A 147 -24.17 2.32 24.63
N LEU A 148 -25.29 3.03 24.86
CA LEU A 148 -26.42 2.45 25.55
C LEU A 148 -27.05 1.33 24.69
N PRO A 149 -27.43 0.18 25.27
CA PRO A 149 -28.10 -0.88 24.54
C PRO A 149 -29.39 -0.36 23.87
N GLY A 150 -29.54 -0.57 22.56
CA GLY A 150 -30.72 -0.14 21.80
C GLY A 150 -30.57 1.22 21.10
N CYS A 151 -29.39 1.84 21.17
CA CYS A 151 -29.07 2.95 20.28
C CYS A 151 -28.82 2.42 18.86
N THR A 152 -29.79 2.65 17.98
CA THR A 152 -29.63 2.49 16.53
C THR A 152 -29.46 3.88 15.91
N ASP A 153 -28.50 4.05 15.01
CA ASP A 153 -27.87 5.30 14.55
C ASP A 153 -28.77 6.38 13.89
N GLU A 154 -30.09 6.41 14.12
CA GLU A 154 -31.02 7.28 13.40
C GLU A 154 -31.03 8.74 13.89
N ASP A 155 -30.60 9.04 15.13
CA ASP A 155 -30.50 10.43 15.63
C ASP A 155 -29.24 10.63 16.51
N PRO A 156 -28.22 11.36 15.99
CA PRO A 156 -27.00 11.68 16.72
C PRO A 156 -27.21 12.46 18.02
N GLY A 157 -28.35 13.15 18.17
CA GLY A 157 -28.70 13.89 19.39
C GLY A 157 -29.13 12.98 20.54
N THR A 158 -29.63 11.77 20.24
CA THR A 158 -30.05 10.77 21.24
C THR A 158 -29.04 9.63 21.43
N CYS A 159 -28.20 9.37 20.42
CA CYS A 159 -27.20 8.31 20.45
C CYS A 159 -25.85 8.89 20.02
N PRO A 160 -25.06 9.44 20.96
CA PRO A 160 -23.75 9.99 20.65
C PRO A 160 -22.86 8.89 20.06
N ARG A 161 -22.12 9.22 18.99
CA ARG A 161 -21.19 8.28 18.35
C ARG A 161 -20.09 7.91 19.33
N VAL A 162 -19.99 6.62 19.63
CA VAL A 162 -18.99 6.11 20.59
C VAL A 162 -17.73 5.73 19.82
N PRO A 163 -16.55 6.26 20.21
CA PRO A 163 -15.31 5.89 19.56
C PRO A 163 -14.98 4.43 19.87
N ALA A 164 -14.29 3.73 18.97
CA ALA A 164 -13.84 2.35 19.15
C ALA A 164 -12.73 2.24 20.21
N ILE A 165 -11.84 3.24 20.26
CA ILE A 165 -10.79 3.39 21.26
C ILE A 165 -10.82 4.82 21.77
N GLY A 166 -10.63 5.05 23.07
CA GLY A 166 -10.41 6.40 23.56
C GLY A 166 -9.97 6.49 25.00
N GLY A 167 -9.64 7.71 25.42
CA GLY A 167 -9.33 8.05 26.79
C GLY A 167 -9.15 9.55 26.99
N ARG A 168 -9.14 9.98 28.24
CA ARG A 168 -8.75 11.34 28.62
C ARG A 168 -7.67 11.36 29.70
N ALA A 169 -6.94 12.45 29.75
CA ALA A 169 -6.02 12.77 30.84
C ALA A 169 -6.07 14.28 31.12
N TYR A 170 -5.51 14.69 32.24
CA TYR A 170 -5.40 16.10 32.62
C TYR A 170 -3.94 16.49 32.64
N TYR A 171 -3.62 17.53 31.88
CA TYR A 171 -2.35 18.24 31.93
C TYR A 171 -2.39 19.26 33.07
N TYR A 172 -1.34 19.32 33.88
CA TYR A 172 -1.14 20.37 34.87
C TYR A 172 0.01 21.28 34.44
N PRO A 173 -0.08 22.60 34.67
CA PRO A 173 1.00 23.53 34.34
C PRO A 173 2.35 23.09 34.93
N GLY A 174 3.36 22.99 34.09
CA GLY A 174 4.71 22.53 34.44
C GLY A 174 4.96 21.04 34.20
N ASP A 175 3.94 20.25 33.86
CA ASP A 175 4.14 18.87 33.44
C ASP A 175 4.93 18.83 32.14
N THR A 176 5.93 17.94 32.06
CA THR A 176 6.69 17.72 30.83
C THR A 176 5.97 16.76 29.88
N GLU A 177 5.04 15.95 30.39
CA GLU A 177 4.28 14.99 29.60
C GLU A 177 2.89 14.73 30.19
N THR A 178 1.93 14.41 29.33
CA THR A 178 0.59 13.96 29.71
C THR A 178 0.31 12.63 29.01
N VAL A 179 0.06 11.58 29.79
CA VAL A 179 -0.18 10.22 29.27
C VAL A 179 -1.67 9.91 29.27
N VAL A 180 -2.27 9.76 28.08
CA VAL A 180 -3.66 9.35 27.92
C VAL A 180 -3.76 7.82 27.95
N LYS A 181 -4.58 7.29 28.86
CA LYS A 181 -4.87 5.85 28.95
C LYS A 181 -6.02 5.50 28.01
N LEU A 182 -5.74 4.70 26.98
CA LEU A 182 -6.71 4.31 25.95
C LEU A 182 -7.39 2.99 26.31
N GLY A 183 -8.72 2.99 26.36
CA GLY A 183 -9.56 1.82 26.51
C GLY A 183 -10.33 1.49 25.23
N CYS A 184 -10.68 0.22 25.06
CA CYS A 184 -11.47 -0.31 23.95
C CYS A 184 -12.94 -0.48 24.39
N THR A 185 -13.82 0.30 23.80
CA THR A 185 -15.27 0.27 24.04
C THR A 185 -15.94 -0.80 23.19
N ASP A 186 -15.55 -0.85 21.91
CA ASP A 186 -16.12 -1.72 20.89
C ASP A 186 -15.16 -1.92 19.70
N PHE A 187 -13.87 -2.04 20.01
CA PHE A 187 -12.81 -2.14 19.02
C PHE A 187 -13.04 -3.28 18.02
N ASP A 188 -13.53 -4.41 18.50
CA ASP A 188 -13.73 -5.61 17.68
C ASP A 188 -14.87 -5.44 16.68
N LEU A 189 -15.98 -4.80 17.07
CA LEU A 189 -17.12 -4.59 16.16
C LEU A 189 -16.92 -3.40 15.23
N GLN A 190 -16.14 -2.40 15.65
CA GLN A 190 -16.04 -1.15 14.90
C GLN A 190 -14.79 -1.03 14.02
N LEU A 191 -13.66 -1.56 14.45
CA LEU A 191 -12.38 -1.42 13.73
C LEU A 191 -11.78 -2.76 13.28
N ARG A 192 -12.35 -3.89 13.75
CA ARG A 192 -11.86 -5.24 13.38
C ARG A 192 -12.90 -6.15 12.73
N THR A 193 -14.08 -5.66 12.38
CA THR A 193 -15.04 -6.52 11.68
C THR A 193 -14.51 -6.90 10.30
N ALA A 194 -14.66 -8.18 9.96
CA ALA A 194 -14.35 -8.67 8.61
C ALA A 194 -15.13 -7.94 7.51
N ALA A 195 -16.24 -7.27 7.87
CA ALA A 195 -17.00 -6.40 6.98
C ALA A 195 -16.14 -5.24 6.42
N CYS A 196 -15.27 -4.63 7.23
CA CYS A 196 -14.35 -3.59 6.76
C CYS A 196 -13.11 -4.12 6.04
N ALA A 197 -12.68 -5.36 6.33
CA ALA A 197 -11.53 -5.97 5.67
C ALA A 197 -11.74 -6.12 4.15
N GLY A 198 -12.99 -6.03 3.68
CA GLY A 198 -13.38 -6.05 2.27
C GLY A 198 -13.51 -4.68 1.60
N GLU A 199 -13.68 -3.57 2.33
CA GLU A 199 -14.01 -2.27 1.71
C GLU A 199 -12.79 -1.55 1.13
N ASN A 200 -11.59 -1.80 1.66
CA ASN A 200 -10.33 -1.29 1.10
C ASN A 200 -9.48 -2.38 0.46
N SER A 201 -10.06 -3.57 0.27
CA SER A 201 -9.35 -4.63 -0.41
C SER A 201 -9.83 -4.75 -1.85
N ILE A 202 -8.89 -4.52 -2.77
CA ILE A 202 -9.18 -4.60 -4.19
C ILE A 202 -8.93 -6.05 -4.63
N PRO A 203 -9.94 -6.78 -5.14
CA PRO A 203 -9.72 -8.11 -5.65
C PRO A 203 -8.80 -8.06 -6.88
N VAL A 204 -7.87 -9.00 -6.93
CA VAL A 204 -6.90 -9.13 -8.01
C VAL A 204 -7.09 -10.49 -8.67
N LYS A 205 -7.16 -10.50 -9.99
CA LYS A 205 -7.12 -11.70 -10.82
C LYS A 205 -5.97 -11.61 -11.81
N ALA A 206 -5.20 -12.68 -11.89
CA ALA A 206 -4.07 -12.77 -12.79
C ALA A 206 -4.11 -14.07 -13.61
N THR A 207 -3.63 -13.98 -14.84
CA THR A 207 -3.24 -15.14 -15.66
C THR A 207 -1.76 -15.01 -16.02
N VAL A 208 -1.13 -16.12 -16.41
CA VAL A 208 0.27 -16.11 -16.85
C VAL A 208 0.37 -16.74 -18.23
N LYS A 209 1.01 -16.02 -19.15
CA LYS A 209 1.38 -16.51 -20.47
C LYS A 209 2.84 -16.93 -20.52
N ASP A 210 3.18 -17.89 -21.35
CA ASP A 210 4.56 -18.21 -21.66
C ASP A 210 5.09 -17.24 -22.73
N PHE A 211 6.27 -16.65 -22.51
CA PHE A 211 6.83 -15.63 -23.40
C PHE A 211 7.06 -16.15 -24.83
N ASP A 212 7.54 -17.38 -24.96
CA ASP A 212 7.96 -17.94 -26.25
C ASP A 212 6.76 -18.37 -27.11
N THR A 213 5.67 -18.80 -26.48
CA THR A 213 4.47 -19.29 -27.18
C THR A 213 3.30 -18.31 -27.18
N THR A 214 3.31 -17.31 -26.30
CA THR A 214 2.21 -16.37 -26.02
C THR A 214 0.91 -17.00 -25.50
N LEU A 215 0.91 -18.33 -25.30
CA LEU A 215 -0.21 -19.10 -24.77
C LEU A 215 -0.21 -19.09 -23.24
N SER A 216 -1.35 -19.43 -22.63
CA SER A 216 -1.40 -19.65 -21.18
C SER A 216 -0.48 -20.79 -20.78
N VAL A 217 0.22 -20.65 -19.66
CA VAL A 217 1.05 -21.74 -19.13
C VAL A 217 0.20 -22.97 -18.81
N ASP A 218 0.78 -24.16 -18.96
CA ASP A 218 0.10 -25.40 -18.58
C ASP A 218 0.04 -25.59 -17.05
N GLN A 219 -0.70 -26.61 -16.60
CA GLN A 219 -0.90 -26.90 -15.18
C GLN A 219 0.42 -27.27 -14.47
N ALA A 220 1.35 -27.95 -15.15
CA ALA A 220 2.61 -28.39 -14.57
C ALA A 220 3.57 -27.21 -14.33
N ILE A 221 3.64 -26.28 -15.28
CA ILE A 221 4.37 -25.02 -15.13
C ILE A 221 3.70 -24.16 -14.07
N ALA A 222 2.37 -23.99 -14.12
CA ALA A 222 1.63 -23.15 -13.18
C ALA A 222 1.81 -23.56 -11.70
N ASN A 223 1.99 -24.86 -11.42
CA ASN A 223 2.25 -25.36 -10.06
C ASN A 223 3.65 -25.01 -9.53
N ARG A 224 4.53 -24.46 -10.38
CA ARG A 224 5.89 -24.02 -10.05
C ARG A 224 6.03 -22.50 -10.16
N LEU A 225 4.92 -21.75 -10.23
CA LEU A 225 4.96 -20.30 -10.32
C LEU A 225 4.48 -19.67 -9.02
N THR A 226 5.31 -18.77 -8.49
CA THR A 226 4.89 -17.75 -7.54
C THR A 226 4.46 -16.51 -8.33
N VAL A 227 3.25 -16.02 -8.08
CA VAL A 227 2.70 -14.85 -8.76
C VAL A 227 2.33 -13.81 -7.73
N SER A 228 2.83 -12.59 -7.88
CA SER A 228 2.62 -11.50 -6.92
C SER A 228 2.28 -10.20 -7.65
N ILE A 229 1.57 -9.29 -7.00
CA ILE A 229 1.26 -7.95 -7.51
C ILE A 229 1.89 -6.88 -6.62
N GLY A 230 2.38 -5.78 -7.21
CA GLY A 230 2.86 -4.62 -6.47
C GLY A 230 3.23 -3.47 -7.41
N GLU A 231 3.85 -2.43 -6.86
CA GLU A 231 4.31 -1.24 -7.59
C GLU A 231 5.79 -0.98 -7.30
N PRO A 232 6.66 -0.90 -8.33
CA PRO A 232 8.05 -0.53 -8.14
C PRO A 232 8.21 0.84 -7.49
N THR A 233 9.07 0.92 -6.48
CA THR A 233 9.39 2.16 -5.77
C THR A 233 10.75 2.70 -6.20
N PRO A 234 10.94 4.04 -6.19
CA PRO A 234 12.22 4.63 -6.54
C PRO A 234 13.28 4.31 -5.48
N LEU A 235 14.45 3.86 -5.95
CA LEU A 235 15.65 3.61 -5.15
C LEU A 235 16.82 4.41 -5.74
N GLY A 236 16.98 5.65 -5.29
CA GLY A 236 17.94 6.58 -5.86
C GLY A 236 17.58 6.95 -7.30
N THR A 237 18.41 6.56 -8.27
CA THR A 237 18.15 6.76 -9.71
C THR A 237 17.52 5.54 -10.38
N GLU A 238 17.31 4.46 -9.63
CA GLU A 238 16.76 3.20 -10.12
C GLU A 238 15.39 2.94 -9.50
N TYR A 239 14.76 1.83 -9.90
CA TYR A 239 13.51 1.36 -9.31
C TYR A 239 13.69 -0.07 -8.84
N ALA A 240 13.07 -0.40 -7.70
CA ALA A 240 13.08 -1.73 -7.14
C ALA A 240 11.64 -2.15 -6.79
N LEU A 241 11.38 -3.44 -6.84
CA LEU A 241 10.15 -4.02 -6.31
C LEU A 241 10.53 -5.14 -5.35
N PHE A 242 10.51 -4.81 -4.07
CA PHE A 242 10.91 -5.74 -3.02
C PHE A 242 9.76 -6.67 -2.64
N PRO A 243 10.04 -7.90 -2.16
CA PRO A 243 8.99 -8.84 -1.77
C PRO A 243 7.99 -8.30 -0.74
N GLN A 244 8.44 -7.49 0.22
CA GLN A 244 7.54 -6.89 1.23
C GLN A 244 6.57 -5.85 0.66
N ASP A 245 6.86 -5.31 -0.53
CA ASP A 245 6.01 -4.33 -1.24
C ASP A 245 5.10 -5.03 -2.26
N THR A 246 4.95 -6.36 -2.15
CA THR A 246 4.11 -7.16 -3.03
C THR A 246 3.12 -8.01 -2.24
N ARG A 247 2.01 -8.33 -2.89
CA ARG A 247 1.05 -9.34 -2.41
C ARG A 247 1.11 -10.56 -3.30
N GLU A 248 1.45 -11.71 -2.72
CA GLU A 248 1.35 -13.00 -3.40
C GLU A 248 -0.11 -13.38 -3.65
N LEU A 249 -0.40 -13.87 -4.85
CA LEU A 249 -1.71 -14.32 -5.29
C LEU A 249 -1.80 -15.85 -5.19
N THR A 250 -2.95 -16.34 -4.74
CA THR A 250 -3.19 -17.77 -4.61
C THR A 250 -3.68 -18.36 -5.91
N ARG A 251 -3.08 -19.47 -6.33
CA ARG A 251 -3.52 -20.21 -7.52
C ARG A 251 -4.95 -20.73 -7.35
N THR A 252 -5.80 -20.52 -8.35
CA THR A 252 -7.18 -21.00 -8.35
C THR A 252 -7.29 -22.39 -8.99
N ALA A 253 -8.35 -23.14 -8.64
CA ALA A 253 -8.62 -24.47 -9.19
C ALA A 253 -9.36 -24.42 -10.56
N ALA A 254 -8.94 -23.53 -11.46
CA ALA A 254 -9.53 -23.37 -12.78
C ALA A 254 -8.88 -24.28 -13.85
N ALA A 255 -9.63 -24.58 -14.91
CA ALA A 255 -9.14 -25.37 -16.04
C ALA A 255 -7.97 -24.68 -16.76
N VAL A 256 -8.08 -23.36 -16.98
CA VAL A 256 -6.98 -22.49 -17.37
C VAL A 256 -6.32 -21.96 -16.09
N PRO A 257 -5.01 -22.16 -15.88
CA PRO A 257 -4.34 -21.67 -14.69
C PRO A 257 -4.53 -20.16 -14.50
N SER A 258 -4.97 -19.78 -13.30
CA SER A 258 -5.13 -18.39 -12.88
C SER A 258 -4.81 -18.25 -11.40
N TRP A 259 -4.57 -17.02 -10.97
CA TRP A 259 -4.25 -16.65 -9.60
C TRP A 259 -5.21 -15.55 -9.16
N ALA A 260 -5.60 -15.58 -7.90
CA ALA A 260 -6.48 -14.59 -7.31
C ALA A 260 -6.03 -14.23 -5.89
N GLY A 261 -6.35 -13.02 -5.47
CA GLY A 261 -6.09 -12.52 -4.14
C GLY A 261 -6.75 -11.17 -3.95
N THR A 262 -6.38 -10.48 -2.89
CA THR A 262 -6.82 -9.12 -2.60
C THR A 262 -5.61 -8.31 -2.18
N ILE A 263 -5.52 -7.06 -2.62
CA ILE A 263 -4.53 -6.10 -2.09
C ILE A 263 -5.22 -5.13 -1.15
N ASP A 264 -4.54 -4.76 -0.08
CA ASP A 264 -4.97 -3.85 0.99
C ASP A 264 -4.09 -2.58 1.04
N PHE A 265 -3.33 -2.33 -0.02
CA PHE A 265 -2.50 -1.14 -0.20
C PHE A 265 -2.86 -0.43 -1.51
N GLU A 266 -2.65 0.89 -1.52
CA GLU A 266 -2.92 1.72 -2.68
C GLU A 266 -1.77 1.66 -3.69
N LEU A 267 -2.12 1.39 -4.95
CA LEU A 267 -1.22 1.53 -6.10
C LEU A 267 -1.30 2.98 -6.59
N GLN A 268 -0.19 3.70 -6.56
CA GLN A 268 -0.11 5.13 -6.81
C GLN A 268 -0.29 5.47 -8.29
N SER A 269 0.43 4.77 -9.16
CA SER A 269 0.49 5.11 -10.59
C SER A 269 0.46 3.90 -11.50
N THR A 270 1.04 2.80 -11.05
CA THR A 270 1.26 1.60 -11.85
C THR A 270 0.93 0.35 -11.05
N LYS A 271 0.47 -0.67 -11.78
CA LYS A 271 0.21 -2.01 -11.25
C LYS A 271 1.10 -2.99 -12.00
N CYS A 272 1.91 -3.74 -11.27
CA CYS A 272 2.85 -4.69 -11.86
C CYS A 272 2.63 -6.10 -11.31
N ILE A 273 2.59 -7.07 -12.21
CA ILE A 273 2.54 -8.49 -11.86
C ILE A 273 3.95 -9.07 -11.99
N VAL A 274 4.39 -9.72 -10.92
CA VAL A 274 5.66 -10.44 -10.83
C VAL A 274 5.37 -11.92 -11.00
N VAL A 275 6.13 -12.58 -11.87
CA VAL A 275 6.07 -14.04 -12.04
C VAL A 275 7.46 -14.61 -11.78
N LEU A 276 7.55 -15.53 -10.83
CA LEU A 276 8.78 -16.25 -10.49
C LEU A 276 8.53 -17.75 -10.68
N GLU A 277 9.35 -18.39 -11.52
CA GLU A 277 9.35 -19.85 -11.63
C GLU A 277 10.29 -20.46 -10.57
N ASP A 278 9.82 -21.46 -9.84
CA ASP A 278 10.59 -22.18 -8.84
C ASP A 278 11.72 -22.95 -9.51
N GLY A 279 12.95 -22.47 -9.37
CA GLY A 279 14.12 -23.11 -9.97
C GLY A 279 15.43 -22.42 -9.58
N ALA A 280 16.52 -23.17 -9.64
CA ALA A 280 17.83 -22.60 -9.35
C ALA A 280 18.19 -21.50 -10.36
N GLN A 281 18.51 -20.31 -9.83
CA GLN A 281 18.85 -19.12 -10.62
C GLN A 281 17.72 -18.71 -11.58
N SER A 282 16.46 -18.87 -11.19
CA SER A 282 15.36 -18.22 -11.91
C SER A 282 15.40 -16.72 -11.66
N THR A 283 15.04 -15.97 -12.70
CA THR A 283 14.89 -14.52 -12.61
C THR A 283 13.41 -14.22 -12.76
N SER A 284 12.84 -13.49 -11.80
CA SER A 284 11.45 -13.08 -11.88
C SER A 284 11.23 -12.12 -13.04
N THR A 285 10.14 -12.32 -13.76
CA THR A 285 9.64 -11.40 -14.77
C THR A 285 8.64 -10.42 -14.14
N LEU A 286 8.51 -9.26 -14.76
CA LEU A 286 7.64 -8.17 -14.35
C LEU A 286 6.86 -7.68 -15.57
N GLN A 287 5.56 -7.51 -15.45
CA GLN A 287 4.76 -6.81 -16.46
C GLN A 287 3.91 -5.75 -15.78
N CYS A 288 3.98 -4.52 -16.28
CA CYS A 288 3.35 -3.36 -15.67
C CYS A 288 2.30 -2.72 -16.59
N ALA A 289 1.30 -2.10 -15.97
CA ALA A 289 0.32 -1.25 -16.62
C ALA A 289 0.05 -0.03 -15.74
N ASN A 290 -0.49 1.04 -16.33
CA ASN A 290 -1.00 2.16 -15.54
C ASN A 290 -2.24 1.72 -14.75
N VAL A 291 -2.42 2.32 -13.57
CA VAL A 291 -3.66 2.18 -12.80
C VAL A 291 -4.80 2.89 -13.54
N ASP A 292 -5.94 2.22 -13.68
CA ASP A 292 -7.20 2.78 -14.12
C ASP A 292 -8.06 3.01 -12.86
N PRO A 293 -8.16 4.25 -12.34
CA PRO A 293 -8.78 4.52 -11.04
C PRO A 293 -10.27 4.15 -10.99
N VAL A 294 -10.95 4.02 -12.13
CA VAL A 294 -12.36 3.65 -12.19
C VAL A 294 -12.52 2.13 -12.22
N ARG A 295 -11.75 1.45 -13.07
CA ARG A 295 -11.86 -0.02 -13.21
C ARG A 295 -11.17 -0.76 -12.07
N ASP A 296 -9.98 -0.32 -11.69
CA ASP A 296 -9.17 -0.98 -10.67
C ASP A 296 -9.69 -0.78 -9.26
N ALA A 297 -10.56 0.21 -9.01
CA ALA A 297 -11.27 0.34 -7.74
C ALA A 297 -12.23 -0.83 -7.46
N ILE A 298 -12.64 -1.58 -8.50
CA ILE A 298 -13.57 -2.71 -8.37
C ILE A 298 -12.80 -4.04 -8.42
N GLU A 299 -11.92 -4.20 -9.41
CA GLU A 299 -11.11 -5.42 -9.58
C GLU A 299 -9.90 -5.12 -10.47
N ILE A 300 -8.73 -5.57 -10.05
CA ILE A 300 -7.51 -5.52 -10.87
C ILE A 300 -7.38 -6.80 -11.67
N GLY A 301 -7.55 -6.69 -12.99
CA GLY A 301 -7.22 -7.75 -13.95
C GLY A 301 -5.82 -7.57 -14.53
N MET A 302 -4.94 -8.56 -14.38
CA MET A 302 -3.58 -8.54 -14.90
C MET A 302 -3.24 -9.80 -15.70
N THR A 303 -2.31 -9.67 -16.63
CA THR A 303 -1.65 -10.82 -17.28
C THR A 303 -0.16 -10.68 -17.04
N GLY A 304 0.44 -11.71 -16.45
CA GLY A 304 1.88 -11.84 -16.32
C GLY A 304 2.46 -12.69 -17.43
N VAL A 305 3.78 -12.66 -17.56
CA VAL A 305 4.49 -13.44 -18.59
C VAL A 305 5.63 -14.18 -17.95
N ARG A 306 5.68 -15.50 -18.13
CA ARG A 306 6.79 -16.36 -17.72
C ARG A 306 7.85 -16.36 -18.82
N LEU A 307 9.09 -15.99 -18.48
CA LEU A 307 10.25 -16.14 -19.35
C LEU A 307 11.06 -17.35 -18.90
N SER A 308 11.27 -18.32 -19.81
CA SER A 308 12.06 -19.50 -19.47
C SER A 308 13.53 -19.13 -19.23
N LYS A 309 14.19 -19.84 -18.30
CA LYS A 309 15.64 -19.68 -18.04
C LYS A 309 16.49 -19.90 -19.31
N SER A 310 16.09 -20.84 -20.16
CA SER A 310 16.76 -21.10 -21.43
C SER A 310 16.70 -19.89 -22.37
N THR A 311 15.52 -19.27 -22.50
CA THR A 311 15.34 -18.09 -23.35
C THR A 311 16.12 -16.90 -22.79
N LEU A 312 16.08 -16.68 -21.47
CA LEU A 312 16.88 -15.62 -20.85
C LEU A 312 18.39 -15.83 -21.06
N THR A 313 18.89 -17.06 -20.91
CA THR A 313 20.31 -17.38 -21.15
C THR A 313 20.71 -17.09 -22.60
N GLN A 314 19.87 -17.45 -23.58
CA GLN A 314 20.13 -17.14 -25.00
C GLN A 314 20.18 -15.64 -25.25
N ILE A 315 19.24 -14.89 -24.68
CA ILE A 315 19.18 -13.44 -24.79
C ILE A 315 20.45 -12.80 -24.20
N LEU A 316 20.82 -13.17 -22.97
CA LEU A 316 22.04 -12.66 -22.32
C LEU A 316 23.29 -12.95 -23.14
N ALA A 317 23.41 -14.16 -23.68
CA ALA A 317 24.52 -14.53 -24.57
C ALA A 317 24.55 -13.67 -25.85
N ALA A 318 23.40 -13.42 -26.47
CA ALA A 318 23.28 -12.62 -27.69
C ALA A 318 23.68 -11.14 -27.50
N ILE A 319 23.54 -10.61 -26.28
CA ILE A 319 23.98 -9.25 -25.89
C ILE A 319 25.33 -9.26 -25.16
N ASN A 320 26.09 -10.36 -25.23
CA ASN A 320 27.40 -10.54 -24.61
C ASN A 320 27.43 -10.30 -23.08
N GLN A 321 26.34 -10.66 -22.40
CA GLN A 321 26.24 -10.61 -20.94
C GLN A 321 26.43 -12.03 -20.36
N SER A 322 27.36 -12.17 -19.42
CA SER A 322 27.63 -13.44 -18.74
C SER A 322 26.75 -13.67 -17.51
N SER A 323 26.06 -12.63 -17.04
CA SER A 323 25.20 -12.64 -15.86
C SER A 323 24.03 -11.68 -16.06
N PHE A 324 23.00 -11.85 -15.23
CA PHE A 324 21.85 -10.95 -15.25
C PHE A 324 22.25 -9.57 -14.69
N PRO A 325 21.92 -8.45 -15.36
CA PRO A 325 22.28 -7.12 -14.88
C PRO A 325 21.52 -6.76 -13.59
N ASP A 326 22.23 -6.22 -12.59
CA ASP A 326 21.64 -5.86 -11.30
C ASP A 326 20.53 -4.81 -11.43
N THR A 327 20.70 -3.86 -12.36
CA THR A 327 19.72 -2.79 -12.64
C THR A 327 18.43 -3.30 -13.28
N GLY A 328 18.41 -4.55 -13.75
CA GLY A 328 17.29 -5.15 -14.49
C GLY A 328 17.48 -5.13 -16.00
N LEU A 329 16.55 -5.75 -16.71
CA LEU A 329 16.57 -5.85 -18.18
C LEU A 329 15.16 -5.73 -18.74
N THR A 330 14.95 -4.90 -19.75
CA THR A 330 13.68 -4.88 -20.49
C THR A 330 13.79 -5.76 -21.72
N ILE A 331 12.87 -6.72 -21.86
CA ILE A 331 12.72 -7.59 -23.03
C ILE A 331 11.31 -7.41 -23.54
N GLY A 332 11.14 -7.26 -24.85
CA GLY A 332 9.82 -7.25 -25.43
C GLY A 332 9.71 -8.04 -26.72
N ILE A 333 8.46 -8.21 -27.14
CA ILE A 333 8.08 -8.89 -28.37
C ILE A 333 7.03 -8.06 -29.09
N VAL A 334 7.20 -7.90 -30.40
CA VAL A 334 6.19 -7.34 -31.29
C VAL A 334 5.41 -8.48 -31.92
N LEU A 335 4.09 -8.45 -31.76
CA LEU A 335 3.16 -9.43 -32.31
C LEU A 335 2.30 -8.75 -33.37
N ASP A 336 2.01 -9.46 -34.45
CA ASP A 336 1.08 -9.03 -35.48
C ASP A 336 -0.39 -9.15 -35.03
N THR A 337 -1.32 -8.96 -35.96
CA THR A 337 -2.76 -9.06 -35.67
C THR A 337 -3.26 -10.48 -35.39
N SER A 338 -2.44 -11.50 -35.66
CA SER A 338 -2.72 -12.92 -35.45
C SER A 338 -2.04 -13.48 -34.19
N ASP A 339 -1.40 -12.61 -33.40
CA ASP A 339 -0.56 -12.96 -32.26
C ASP A 339 0.74 -13.71 -32.61
N ASP A 340 1.17 -13.64 -33.88
CA ASP A 340 2.45 -14.20 -34.32
C ASP A 340 3.57 -13.15 -34.21
N PRO A 341 4.83 -13.55 -33.94
CA PRO A 341 5.92 -12.59 -33.86
C PRO A 341 6.17 -11.83 -35.17
N ALA A 342 6.19 -10.51 -35.09
CA ALA A 342 6.27 -9.63 -36.25
C ALA A 342 7.72 -9.15 -36.51
N GLY A 343 8.26 -9.54 -37.67
CA GLY A 343 9.57 -9.10 -38.16
C GLY A 343 9.51 -7.82 -38.99
N GLY A 344 10.64 -7.12 -39.08
CA GLY A 344 10.80 -5.91 -39.88
C GLY A 344 10.26 -4.63 -39.23
N LEU A 345 9.94 -4.65 -37.94
CA LEU A 345 9.35 -3.52 -37.24
C LEU A 345 10.38 -2.82 -36.35
N LYS A 346 10.30 -1.48 -36.32
CA LYS A 346 11.11 -0.65 -35.42
C LYS A 346 10.30 -0.32 -34.17
N VAL A 347 10.91 -0.58 -33.01
CA VAL A 347 10.38 -0.19 -31.71
C VAL A 347 10.97 1.16 -31.30
N THR A 348 10.11 2.05 -30.83
CA THR A 348 10.48 3.34 -30.26
C THR A 348 10.31 3.26 -28.74
N ALA A 349 11.33 3.71 -28.01
CA ALA A 349 11.32 3.79 -26.56
C ALA A 349 11.32 5.27 -26.14
N THR A 350 10.24 5.71 -25.51
CA THR A 350 10.06 7.10 -25.05
C THR A 350 10.24 7.13 -23.54
N PRO A 351 11.35 7.70 -23.02
CA PRO A 351 11.58 7.74 -21.59
C PRO A 351 10.61 8.69 -20.87
N PRO A 352 10.45 8.59 -19.54
CA PRO A 352 9.67 9.54 -18.76
C PRO A 352 10.17 10.99 -18.93
N ALA A 353 9.28 11.95 -18.72
CA ALA A 353 9.63 13.37 -18.76
C ALA A 353 10.76 13.69 -17.77
N GLY A 354 11.72 14.51 -18.20
CA GLY A 354 12.89 14.89 -17.39
C GLY A 354 14.08 13.94 -17.49
N VAL A 355 13.97 12.80 -18.17
CA VAL A 355 15.12 11.93 -18.47
C VAL A 355 15.79 12.36 -19.77
N ALA A 356 17.06 12.74 -19.69
CA ALA A 356 17.79 13.33 -20.83
C ALA A 356 18.28 12.33 -21.88
N MET A 357 18.43 11.04 -21.53
CA MET A 357 18.97 10.03 -22.44
C MET A 357 17.87 9.10 -22.97
N ALA A 358 17.79 8.98 -24.29
CA ALA A 358 16.90 8.03 -24.94
C ALA A 358 17.42 6.59 -24.75
N PRO A 359 16.54 5.61 -24.43
CA PRO A 359 16.94 4.21 -24.35
C PRO A 359 17.37 3.66 -25.72
N THR A 360 18.37 2.78 -25.72
CA THR A 360 18.85 2.11 -26.94
C THR A 360 18.15 0.78 -27.11
N VAL A 361 17.41 0.62 -28.21
CA VAL A 361 16.72 -0.63 -28.54
C VAL A 361 17.59 -1.51 -29.43
N GLN A 362 17.84 -2.73 -28.98
CA GLN A 362 18.47 -3.79 -29.75
C GLN A 362 17.45 -4.86 -30.13
N TYR A 363 17.68 -5.58 -31.21
CA TYR A 363 16.79 -6.59 -31.77
C TYR A 363 17.48 -7.92 -31.85
N LEU A 364 16.85 -8.94 -31.27
CA LEU A 364 17.40 -10.28 -31.25
C LEU A 364 17.30 -10.91 -32.64
N ALA A 365 18.41 -11.43 -33.17
CA ALA A 365 18.43 -12.17 -34.42
C ALA A 365 17.53 -13.42 -34.35
N ALA A 366 17.05 -13.91 -35.48
CA ALA A 366 16.09 -15.00 -35.54
C ALA A 366 16.61 -16.30 -34.89
N ASP A 367 17.92 -16.53 -34.98
CA ASP A 367 18.62 -17.67 -34.36
C ASP A 367 18.90 -17.47 -32.86
N ARG A 368 18.62 -16.29 -32.31
CA ARG A 368 18.88 -15.86 -30.93
C ARG A 368 20.36 -15.93 -30.53
N MET A 369 21.28 -15.85 -31.50
CA MET A 369 22.72 -15.92 -31.26
C MET A 369 23.40 -14.55 -31.26
N SER A 370 22.71 -13.51 -31.74
CA SER A 370 23.24 -12.14 -31.82
C SER A 370 22.12 -11.11 -31.71
N ALA A 371 22.50 -9.84 -31.46
CA ALA A 371 21.60 -8.70 -31.52
C ALA A 371 22.06 -7.68 -32.58
N ASN A 372 21.11 -6.95 -33.17
CA ASN A 372 21.37 -5.85 -34.12
C ASN A 372 20.54 -4.62 -33.74
N ASP A 373 20.77 -3.47 -34.37
CA ASP A 373 20.12 -2.19 -34.00
C ASP A 373 19.14 -1.65 -35.05
N LEU A 374 18.71 -2.49 -36.01
CA LEU A 374 17.89 -2.03 -37.14
C LEU A 374 16.38 -2.18 -36.89
N GLN A 375 15.92 -3.42 -36.75
CA GLN A 375 14.49 -3.77 -36.65
C GLN A 375 14.33 -5.21 -36.14
N THR A 376 13.12 -5.58 -35.72
CA THR A 376 12.80 -6.94 -35.27
C THR A 376 13.11 -7.97 -36.36
N SER A 377 13.63 -9.14 -35.95
CA SER A 377 13.71 -10.30 -36.84
C SER A 377 12.39 -11.07 -36.84
N THR A 378 12.32 -12.23 -37.50
CA THR A 378 11.11 -13.08 -37.52
C THR A 378 10.69 -13.60 -36.14
N ASN A 379 11.49 -13.41 -35.09
CA ASN A 379 11.11 -13.71 -33.72
C ASN A 379 10.42 -12.54 -33.00
N GLY A 380 10.35 -11.34 -33.60
CA GLY A 380 9.69 -10.17 -33.02
C GLY A 380 10.37 -9.57 -31.78
N ILE A 381 11.51 -10.11 -31.30
CA ILE A 381 12.08 -9.79 -29.98
C ILE A 381 12.99 -8.56 -30.05
N PHE A 382 12.83 -7.68 -29.07
CA PHE A 382 13.70 -6.55 -28.80
C PHE A 382 14.16 -6.54 -27.33
N ILE A 383 15.29 -5.89 -27.08
CA ILE A 383 16.01 -5.87 -25.79
C ILE A 383 16.46 -4.45 -25.53
N VAL A 384 16.29 -3.96 -24.30
CA VAL A 384 16.68 -2.62 -23.89
C VAL A 384 17.34 -2.68 -22.52
N GLN A 385 18.62 -2.32 -22.47
CA GLN A 385 19.43 -2.36 -21.24
C GLN A 385 19.42 -1.03 -20.48
N THR A 386 19.00 0.06 -21.11
CA THR A 386 19.13 1.43 -20.57
C THR A 386 17.79 2.14 -20.37
N ALA A 387 16.67 1.42 -20.43
CA ALA A 387 15.36 2.02 -20.25
C ALA A 387 15.09 2.29 -18.76
N PRO A 388 14.94 3.56 -18.32
CA PRO A 388 14.43 3.83 -16.99
C PRO A 388 13.00 3.28 -16.86
N TYR A 389 12.62 2.86 -15.65
CA TYR A 389 11.23 2.52 -15.36
C TYR A 389 10.29 3.68 -15.73
N GLY A 390 9.13 3.35 -16.29
CA GLY A 390 8.19 4.33 -16.82
C GLY A 390 8.36 4.64 -18.32
N THR A 391 9.33 3.99 -18.99
CA THR A 391 9.51 4.13 -20.44
C THR A 391 8.31 3.56 -21.18
N LEU A 392 7.77 4.32 -22.14
CA LEU A 392 6.72 3.86 -23.04
C LEU A 392 7.33 3.30 -24.33
N PHE A 393 7.00 2.06 -24.65
CA PHE A 393 7.44 1.38 -25.86
C PHE A 393 6.30 1.36 -26.88
N SER A 394 6.59 1.66 -28.13
CA SER A 394 5.63 1.62 -29.22
C SER A 394 6.24 1.04 -30.49
N ALA A 395 5.41 0.43 -31.34
CA ALA A 395 5.77 -0.01 -32.68
C ALA A 395 4.67 0.43 -33.66
N GLN A 396 4.89 0.22 -34.95
CA GLN A 396 3.87 0.53 -35.97
C GLN A 396 2.56 -0.21 -35.66
N ASP A 397 1.45 0.54 -35.62
CA ASP A 397 0.08 0.06 -35.37
C ASP A 397 -0.11 -0.64 -34.00
N ALA A 398 0.82 -0.49 -33.06
CA ALA A 398 0.71 -1.01 -31.70
C ALA A 398 0.47 0.09 -30.68
N ASN A 399 -0.36 -0.18 -29.66
CA ASN A 399 -0.55 0.75 -28.55
C ASN A 399 0.73 0.83 -27.72
N PRO A 400 1.08 2.02 -27.18
CA PRO A 400 2.21 2.12 -26.28
C PRO A 400 2.04 1.26 -25.02
N VAL A 401 3.11 0.60 -24.60
CA VAL A 401 3.14 -0.25 -23.40
C VAL A 401 4.24 0.22 -22.45
N LEU A 402 3.91 0.26 -21.17
CA LEU A 402 4.82 0.64 -20.09
C LEU A 402 5.89 -0.43 -19.87
N GLY A 403 7.13 -0.02 -19.66
CA GLY A 403 8.21 -0.90 -19.24
C GLY A 403 9.38 -0.14 -18.61
N GLY A 404 10.58 -0.68 -18.78
CA GLY A 404 11.81 -0.14 -18.22
C GLY A 404 12.36 -1.01 -17.09
N ASN A 405 13.61 -0.76 -16.74
CA ASN A 405 14.37 -1.60 -15.85
C ASN A 405 13.93 -1.45 -14.39
N VAL A 406 13.77 -2.60 -13.72
CA VAL A 406 13.55 -2.72 -12.28
C VAL A 406 14.59 -3.69 -11.74
N GLN A 407 15.25 -3.33 -10.64
CA GLN A 407 16.38 -4.08 -10.09
C GLN A 407 16.08 -5.58 -9.93
N GLY A 408 16.97 -6.41 -10.47
CA GLY A 408 16.86 -7.87 -10.39
C GLY A 408 15.65 -8.49 -11.11
N LYS A 409 14.92 -7.72 -11.94
CA LYS A 409 13.74 -8.19 -12.68
C LYS A 409 13.95 -8.08 -14.20
N VAL A 410 13.33 -9.02 -14.92
CA VAL A 410 13.11 -8.88 -16.36
C VAL A 410 11.77 -8.20 -16.60
N THR A 411 11.75 -6.97 -17.10
CA THR A 411 10.51 -6.30 -17.48
C THR A 411 10.08 -6.75 -18.87
N ILE A 412 8.88 -7.32 -19.00
CA ILE A 412 8.33 -7.85 -20.25
C ILE A 412 7.39 -6.82 -20.89
N VAL A 413 7.64 -6.51 -22.16
CA VAL A 413 6.83 -5.59 -22.98
C VAL A 413 6.25 -6.33 -24.18
N ILE A 414 4.91 -6.41 -24.30
CA ILE A 414 4.25 -7.04 -25.44
C ILE A 414 3.55 -5.97 -26.28
N LEU A 415 4.05 -5.71 -27.48
CA LEU A 415 3.45 -4.78 -28.43
C LEU A 415 2.62 -5.57 -29.44
N ARG A 416 1.31 -5.35 -29.46
CA ARG A 416 0.39 -6.04 -30.39
C ARG A 416 -0.12 -5.07 -31.44
N GLN A 417 0.05 -5.43 -32.72
CA GLN A 417 -0.49 -4.63 -33.83
C GLN A 417 -2.01 -4.73 -33.88
N HIS A 418 -2.65 -3.61 -34.20
CA HIS A 418 -4.07 -3.53 -34.44
C HIS A 418 -4.36 -3.72 -35.92
N PRO A 419 -5.52 -4.31 -36.28
CA PRO A 419 -5.99 -4.28 -37.66
C PRO A 419 -6.01 -2.82 -38.16
N PRO A 420 -5.61 -2.56 -39.42
CA PRO A 420 -5.72 -1.22 -39.97
C PRO A 420 -7.18 -0.76 -39.88
N ALA A 421 -7.39 0.49 -39.48
CA ALA A 421 -8.73 1.06 -39.42
C ALA A 421 -9.40 0.90 -40.79
N SER A 422 -10.54 0.21 -40.84
CA SER A 422 -11.32 0.08 -42.07
C SER A 422 -11.82 1.46 -42.47
N GLY A 423 -11.21 2.03 -43.51
CA GLY A 423 -11.56 3.34 -44.08
C GLY A 423 -12.79 3.31 -44.97
#